data_AF-A0A6F9KG87-F1
#
_entry.id   AF-A0A6F9KG87-F1
#
_cell.length_a   1.000
_cell.length_b   1.000
_cell.length_c   1.000
_cell.angle_alpha   90.00
_cell.angle_beta   90.00
_cell.angle_gamma   90.00
#
_symmetry.space_group_name_H-M   'P 1'
#
loop_
_entity.id
_entity.type
_entity.pdbx_description
1 polymer ?
#
loop_
_entity_poly.entity_id
_entity_poly.type
_entity_poly.pdbx_seq_one_letter_code
_entity_poly.pdbx_strand_id
1 'polypeptide(L)' 'MKNTIKLALLGAVITGVFSACSSEPKTVQYYEDPKNATELEAKIKECDKNANSAKTDTECANAYKA' A
#
# COMPACT_ATOMS: atom_id res chain seq x y z
N MET A 1 1.71 -30.25 37.22
CA MET A 1 2.82 -29.94 36.30
C MET A 1 2.22 -29.74 34.93
N LYS A 2 2.16 -28.48 34.44
CA LYS A 2 2.87 -28.00 33.23
C LYS A 2 2.44 -28.78 31.96
N ASN A 3 1.65 -28.26 31.03
CA ASN A 3 1.94 -27.06 30.24
C ASN A 3 0.68 -26.43 29.62
N THR A 4 0.40 -25.19 30.03
CA THR A 4 -0.36 -24.22 29.24
C THR A 4 0.47 -23.81 28.03
N ILE A 5 0.32 -24.51 26.90
CA ILE A 5 0.82 -24.04 25.61
C ILE A 5 -0.11 -22.93 25.15
N LYS A 6 0.20 -21.71 25.61
CA LYS A 6 -0.46 -20.48 25.20
C LYS A 6 -0.16 -20.22 23.72
N LEU A 7 -1.20 -20.33 22.89
CA LEU A 7 -1.54 -19.39 21.82
C LEU A 7 -0.36 -18.87 20.97
N ALA A 8 0.34 -19.78 20.30
CA ALA A 8 1.38 -19.46 19.33
C ALA A 8 0.92 -19.84 17.92
N LEU A 9 -0.02 -19.08 17.35
CA LEU A 9 -0.19 -18.91 15.91
C LEU A 9 -0.66 -17.47 15.72
N LEU A 10 0.26 -16.51 15.87
CA LEU A 10 0.99 -15.90 14.75
C LEU A 10 0.05 -15.51 13.61
N GLY A 11 -0.07 -14.19 13.44
CA GLY A 11 -0.92 -13.53 12.47
C GLY A 11 -0.82 -14.14 11.09
N ALA A 12 -1.90 -14.78 10.67
CA ALA A 12 -2.16 -15.03 9.27
C ALA A 12 -2.64 -13.71 8.67
N VAL A 13 -1.66 -12.92 8.22
CA VAL A 13 -1.64 -12.22 6.94
C VAL A 13 -3.03 -11.78 6.48
N ILE A 14 -3.32 -10.50 6.68
CA ILE A 14 -4.31 -9.80 5.85
C ILE A 14 -3.75 -9.90 4.44
N THR A 15 -4.12 -10.98 3.73
CA THR A 15 -3.78 -11.21 2.34
C THR A 15 -4.32 -10.01 1.61
N GLY A 16 -3.40 -9.16 1.16
CA GLY A 16 -3.70 -7.94 0.45
C GLY A 16 -4.68 -8.28 -0.65
N VAL A 17 -5.93 -7.86 -0.46
CA VAL A 17 -6.91 -7.76 -1.52
C VAL A 17 -6.52 -6.54 -2.34
N PHE A 18 -5.37 -6.65 -3.01
CA PHE A 18 -5.06 -5.89 -4.20
C PHE A 18 -4.88 -6.91 -5.34
N SER A 19 -5.82 -7.85 -5.40
CA SER A 19 -6.11 -8.55 -6.65
C SER A 19 -6.64 -7.52 -7.64
N ALA A 20 -5.71 -6.89 -8.37
CA ALA A 20 -5.85 -6.52 -9.76
C ALA A 20 -7.22 -5.96 -10.18
N CYS A 21 -7.51 -4.70 -9.83
CA CYS A 21 -8.10 -3.86 -10.87
C CYS A 21 -6.94 -3.47 -11.78
N SER A 22 -6.93 -4.01 -13.00
CA SER A 22 -6.09 -3.53 -14.10
C SER A 22 -6.54 -2.12 -14.52
N SER A 23 -6.56 -1.19 -13.57
CA SER A 23 -6.67 0.23 -13.83
C SER A 23 -5.27 0.70 -14.17
N GLU A 24 -5.14 1.44 -15.26
CA GLU A 24 -3.89 2.12 -15.57
C GLU A 24 -3.41 2.89 -14.33
N PRO A 25 -2.10 2.90 -14.04
CA PRO A 25 -1.58 3.58 -12.86
C PRO A 25 -2.00 5.04 -12.92
N LYS A 26 -2.59 5.52 -11.81
CA LYS A 26 -3.03 6.91 -11.70
C LYS A 26 -1.86 7.86 -11.97
N THR A 27 -2.11 8.92 -12.72
CA THR A 27 -1.08 9.87 -13.14
C THR A 27 -0.74 10.84 -12.01
N VAL A 28 0.36 11.59 -12.18
CA VAL A 28 0.73 12.68 -11.25
C VAL A 28 -0.41 13.70 -11.16
N GLN A 29 -0.99 14.10 -12.30
CA GLN A 29 -2.09 15.08 -12.35
C GLN A 29 -3.35 14.62 -11.62
N TYR A 30 -3.58 13.31 -11.50
CA TYR A 30 -4.68 12.79 -10.69
C TYR A 30 -4.43 13.14 -9.22
N TYR A 31 -3.22 12.89 -8.72
CA TYR A 31 -2.88 13.11 -7.33
C TYR A 31 -2.66 14.59 -6.98
N GLU A 32 -2.29 15.43 -7.94
CA GLU A 32 -2.20 16.90 -7.78
C GLU A 32 -3.57 17.57 -7.55
N ASP A 33 -4.68 16.92 -7.94
CA ASP A 33 -6.01 17.47 -7.71
C ASP A 33 -6.35 17.46 -6.20
N PRO A 34 -6.68 18.62 -5.58
CA PRO A 34 -6.98 18.70 -4.15
C PRO A 34 -8.09 17.75 -3.68
N LYS A 35 -9.02 17.38 -4.58
CA LYS A 35 -10.10 16.43 -4.26
C LYS A 35 -9.59 15.01 -3.97
N ASN A 36 -8.37 14.70 -4.43
CA ASN A 36 -7.73 13.38 -4.30
C ASN A 36 -6.65 13.36 -3.19
N ALA A 37 -6.50 14.43 -2.40
CA ALA A 37 -5.44 14.54 -1.38
C ALA A 37 -5.47 13.38 -0.35
N THR A 38 -6.65 12.95 0.09
CA THR A 38 -6.80 11.81 1.01
C THR A 38 -6.31 10.51 0.37
N GLU A 39 -6.54 10.33 -0.93
CA GLU A 39 -6.11 9.14 -1.64
C GLU A 39 -4.59 9.15 -1.89
N LEU A 40 -4.02 10.33 -2.18
CA LEU A 40 -2.58 10.53 -2.25
C LEU A 40 -1.90 10.11 -0.93
N GLU A 41 -2.41 10.60 0.21
CA GLU A 41 -1.86 10.26 1.52
C GLU A 41 -1.94 8.75 1.80
N ALA A 42 -3.07 8.11 1.46
CA ALA A 42 -3.23 6.68 1.62
C ALA A 42 -2.27 5.88 0.73
N LYS A 43 -2.10 6.29 -0.53
CA LYS A 43 -1.18 5.66 -1.48
C LYS A 43 0.28 5.83 -1.02
N ILE A 44 0.70 7.01 -0.56
CA ILE A 44 2.05 7.22 -0.01
C ILE A 44 2.32 6.27 1.17
N LYS A 45 1.37 6.16 2.12
CA LYS A 45 1.48 5.21 3.25
C LYS A 45 1.56 3.75 2.81
N GLU A 46 0.90 3.40 1.70
CA GLU A 46 1.01 2.08 1.09
C GLU A 46 2.42 1.87 0.50
N CYS A 47 2.89 2.82 -0.31
CA CYS A 47 4.19 2.79 -0.97
C CYS A 47 5.35 2.73 0.03
N ASP A 48 5.26 3.44 1.16
CA ASP A 48 6.28 3.47 2.21
C ASP A 48 6.52 2.12 2.90
N LYS A 49 5.59 1.16 2.75
CA LYS A 49 5.78 -0.21 3.26
C LYS A 49 6.88 -0.97 2.51
N ASN A 50 7.27 -0.51 1.32
CA ASN A 50 8.34 -1.10 0.52
C ASN A 50 9.31 0.00 0.04
N ALA A 51 10.56 -0.08 0.50
CA ALA A 51 11.60 0.92 0.25
C ALA A 51 11.93 1.16 -1.24
N ASN A 52 11.50 0.26 -2.13
CA ASN A 52 11.73 0.36 -3.58
C ASN A 52 10.46 0.64 -4.39
N SER A 53 9.32 0.93 -3.75
CA SER A 53 8.05 1.13 -4.45
C SER A 53 8.14 2.19 -5.55
N ALA A 54 8.82 3.32 -5.31
CA ALA A 54 9.02 4.36 -6.33
C ALA A 54 9.80 3.90 -7.58
N LYS A 55 10.54 2.79 -7.50
CA LYS A 55 11.32 2.21 -8.61
C LYS A 55 10.59 1.07 -9.30
N THR A 56 9.79 0.32 -8.56
CA THR A 56 9.14 -0.92 -9.03
C THR A 56 7.66 -0.75 -9.33
N ASP A 57 7.04 0.34 -8.89
CA ASP A 57 5.62 0.64 -9.03
C ASP A 57 5.44 2.06 -9.61
N THR A 58 4.86 2.12 -10.80
CA THR A 58 4.61 3.38 -11.54
C THR A 58 3.64 4.29 -10.80
N GLU A 59 2.63 3.73 -10.13
CA GLU A 59 1.65 4.53 -9.40
C GLU A 59 2.27 5.14 -8.14
N CYS A 60 3.12 4.38 -7.43
CA CYS A 60 3.92 4.93 -6.34
C CYS A 60 4.88 6.02 -6.84
N ALA A 61 5.54 5.81 -7.98
CA ALA A 61 6.40 6.83 -8.59
C ALA A 61 5.62 8.10 -8.95
N ASN A 62 4.35 7.98 -9.35
CA ASN A 62 3.49 9.12 -9.65
C ASN A 62 3.00 9.81 -8.37
N ALA A 63 2.59 9.05 -7.36
CA ALA A 63 2.15 9.58 -6.06
C ALA A 63 3.27 10.38 -5.37
N TYR A 64 4.52 9.90 -5.37
CA TYR A 64 5.63 10.65 -4.77
C TYR A 64 6.02 11.94 -5.54
N LYS A 65 5.56 12.10 -6.79
CA LYS A 65 5.85 13.29 -7.62
C LYS A 65 4.76 14.35 -7.55
N ALA A 66 3.56 13.99 -7.12
CA ALA A 66 2.42 14.90 -6.95
C ALA A 66 2.59 15.73 -5.67
#